data_AF-A0A9D5EGN0-F1
#
_entry.id   AF-A0A9D5EGN0-F1
#
_cell.length_a   1.000
_cell.length_b   1.000
_cell.length_c   1.000
_cell.angle_alpha   90.00
_cell.angle_beta   90.00
_cell.angle_gamma   90.00
#
_symmetry.space_group_name_H-M   'P 1'
#
loop_
_entity.id
_entity.type
_entity.pdbx_description
1 polymer ?
#
loop_
_entity_poly.entity_id
_entity_poly.type
_entity_poly.pdbx_seq_one_letter_code
_entity_poly.pdbx_strand_id
1 'polypeptide(L)'
;MSAAPSLRADLTLVTISFIWGATFVIVKDALNDVSTLLFLSLRFSFAAVLLFAVFRRRLGAPLDRHSLLGGAMCGVFLFLGYAFQTAGLRFTSASRSAFITGLYIVIVPLLAAVLARRLPRALEVAAIAAATGGTVLLTSNAAGFDLNAGDLMT
;
A
#
# COMPACT_ATOMS: atom_id res chain seq x y z
N MET A 1 -8.87 6.76 31.77
CA MET A 1 -7.46 6.52 32.18
C MET A 1 -6.57 6.97 31.04
N SER A 2 -5.84 8.06 31.27
CA SER A 2 -4.97 8.75 30.31
C SER A 2 -3.72 7.92 30.02
N ALA A 3 -3.59 7.39 28.81
CA ALA A 3 -2.33 6.86 28.32
C ALA A 3 -1.62 7.97 27.55
N ALA A 4 -0.59 8.57 28.16
CA ALA A 4 0.33 9.44 27.44
C ALA A 4 0.88 8.68 26.21
N PRO A 5 0.95 9.30 25.02
CA PRO A 5 1.56 8.66 23.87
C PRO A 5 3.04 8.43 24.17
N SER A 6 3.51 7.19 24.05
CA SER A 6 4.93 6.91 24.21
C SER A 6 5.66 7.51 23.01
N LEU A 7 6.42 8.59 23.22
CA LEU A 7 7.20 9.29 22.19
C LEU A 7 7.98 8.34 21.26
N ARG A 8 8.44 7.20 21.79
CA ARG A 8 9.10 6.14 21.02
C ARG A 8 8.20 5.53 19.95
N ALA A 9 6.93 5.26 20.25
CA ALA A 9 5.96 4.73 19.29
C ALA A 9 5.67 5.75 18.19
N ASP A 10 5.45 7.01 18.55
CA ASP A 10 5.19 8.09 17.59
C ASP A 10 6.38 8.29 16.65
N LEU A 11 7.61 8.35 17.18
CA LEU A 11 8.83 8.44 16.38
C LEU A 11 9.02 7.22 15.47
N THR A 12 8.66 6.03 15.94
CA THR A 12 8.72 4.82 15.12
C THR A 12 7.73 4.89 13.95
N LEU A 13 6.50 5.34 14.21
CA LEU A 13 5.48 5.51 13.18
C LEU A 13 5.87 6.57 12.15
N VAL A 14 6.43 7.70 12.58
CA VAL A 14 6.95 8.75 11.69
C VAL A 14 8.07 8.20 10.80
N THR A 15 8.99 7.43 11.38
CA THR A 15 10.10 6.83 10.62
C THR A 15 9.59 5.84 9.58
N ILE A 16 8.65 4.96 9.94
CA ILE A 16 8.04 4.00 9.01
C ILE A 16 7.30 4.73 7.88
N SER A 17 6.54 5.78 8.23
CA SER A 17 5.82 6.60 7.25
C SER A 17 6.78 7.28 6.27
N PHE A 18 7.89 7.82 6.77
CA PHE A 18 8.94 8.42 5.93
C PHE A 18 9.56 7.39 4.98
N ILE A 19 9.95 6.21 5.49
CA ILE A 19 10.51 5.13 4.65
C ILE A 19 9.51 4.69 3.58
N TRP A 20 8.23 4.55 3.95
CA TRP A 20 7.17 4.18 3.03
C TRP A 20 7.00 5.21 1.91
N GLY A 21 6.94 6.51 2.23
CA GLY A 21 6.83 7.58 1.24
C GLY A 21 8.06 7.70 0.33
N ALA A 22 9.26 7.63 0.90
CA ALA A 22 10.52 7.69 0.14
C ALA A 22 10.66 6.53 -0.86
N THR A 23 10.08 5.36 -0.53
CA THR A 23 10.11 4.19 -1.40
C THR A 23 9.48 4.46 -2.77
N PHE A 24 8.42 5.27 -2.88
CA PHE A 24 7.81 5.57 -4.18
C PHE A 24 8.76 6.30 -5.14
N VAL A 25 9.57 7.22 -4.62
CA VAL A 25 10.56 7.95 -5.42
C VAL A 25 11.65 7.02 -5.89
N ILE A 26 12.22 6.22 -4.98
CA ILE A 26 13.30 5.27 -5.27
C ILE A 26 12.84 4.19 -6.26
N VAL A 27 11.64 3.63 -6.06
CA VAL A 27 11.09 2.60 -6.97
C VAL A 27 10.83 3.21 -8.34
N LYS A 28 10.26 4.42 -8.42
CA LYS A 28 10.03 5.08 -9.71
C LYS A 28 11.33 5.28 -10.49
N ASP A 29 12.40 5.66 -9.81
CA ASP A 29 13.72 5.80 -10.42
C ASP A 29 14.29 4.44 -10.88
N ALA A 30 14.25 3.42 -10.02
CA ALA A 30 14.71 2.07 -10.35
C ALA A 30 13.93 1.42 -11.52
N LEU A 31 12.66 1.79 -11.71
CA LEU A 31 11.82 1.29 -12.81
C LEU A 31 12.24 1.83 -14.19
N ASN A 32 13.12 2.85 -14.25
CA ASN A 32 13.75 3.31 -15.49
C ASN A 32 14.80 2.30 -15.99
N ASP A 33 15.50 1.63 -15.08
CA ASP A 33 16.59 0.69 -15.41
C ASP A 33 16.13 -0.76 -15.47
N VAL A 34 15.08 -1.12 -14.72
CA VAL A 34 14.65 -2.51 -14.52
C VAL A 34 13.18 -2.70 -14.83
N SER A 35 12.81 -3.86 -15.39
CA SER A 35 11.40 -4.21 -15.63
C SER A 35 10.61 -4.34 -14.33
N THR A 36 9.34 -3.96 -14.34
CA THR A 36 8.44 -4.00 -13.17
C THR A 36 8.44 -5.37 -12.48
N LEU A 37 8.27 -6.45 -13.26
CA LEU A 37 8.23 -7.80 -12.72
C LEU A 37 9.58 -8.22 -12.14
N LEU A 38 10.71 -7.90 -12.79
CA LEU A 38 12.02 -8.24 -12.27
C LEU A 38 12.31 -7.51 -10.95
N PHE A 39 11.97 -6.22 -10.88
CA PHE A 39 12.09 -5.43 -9.63
C PHE A 39 11.27 -6.05 -8.49
N LEU A 40 10.01 -6.40 -8.76
CA LEU A 40 9.12 -7.05 -7.80
C LEU A 40 9.65 -8.42 -7.36
N SER A 41 10.10 -9.25 -8.30
CA SER A 41 10.69 -10.56 -7.99
C SER A 41 11.88 -10.42 -7.06
N LEU A 42 12.84 -9.53 -7.36
CA LEU A 42 14.00 -9.29 -6.51
C LEU A 42 13.60 -8.80 -5.12
N ARG A 43 12.70 -7.81 -5.04
CA ARG A 43 12.21 -7.24 -3.78
C ARG A 43 11.55 -8.29 -2.88
N PHE A 44 10.62 -9.07 -3.43
CA PHE A 44 9.89 -10.08 -2.66
C PHE A 44 10.71 -11.33 -2.36
N SER A 45 11.61 -11.75 -3.25
CA SER A 45 12.55 -12.83 -2.97
C SER A 45 13.51 -12.46 -1.84
N PHE A 46 14.05 -11.23 -1.86
CA PHE A 46 14.89 -10.74 -0.77
C PHE A 46 14.13 -10.69 0.56
N ALA A 47 12.91 -10.15 0.55
CA ALA A 47 12.05 -10.11 1.74
C ALA A 47 11.73 -11.52 2.26
N ALA A 48 11.43 -12.48 1.36
CA ALA A 48 11.12 -13.86 1.73
C ALA A 48 12.33 -14.56 2.39
N VAL A 49 13.53 -14.42 1.81
CA VAL A 49 14.75 -14.99 2.39
C VAL A 49 15.06 -14.37 3.76
N LEU A 50 14.93 -13.05 3.89
CA LEU A 50 15.18 -12.36 5.14
C LEU A 50 14.19 -12.78 6.24
N LEU A 51 12.89 -12.79 5.93
CA LEU A 51 11.85 -13.23 6.86
C LEU A 51 12.04 -14.70 7.24
N PHE A 52 12.36 -15.57 6.29
CA PHE A 52 12.68 -16.96 6.58
C PHE A 52 13.89 -17.08 7.51
N ALA A 53 14.98 -16.34 7.26
CA ALA A 53 16.17 -16.37 8.10
C ALA A 53 15.92 -15.89 9.54
N VAL A 54 15.10 -14.84 9.71
CA VAL A 54 14.75 -14.28 11.02
C VAL A 54 13.78 -15.19 11.78
N PHE A 55 12.77 -15.72 11.11
CA PHE A 55 11.66 -16.45 11.74
C PHE A 55 11.78 -17.98 11.67
N ARG A 56 12.82 -18.54 11.02
CA ARG A 56 13.04 -19.99 10.93
C ARG A 56 12.99 -20.73 12.27
N ARG A 57 13.48 -20.10 13.34
CA ARG A 57 13.46 -20.68 14.70
C ARG A 57 12.08 -20.65 15.37
N ARG A 58 11.17 -19.82 14.85
CA ARG A 58 9.78 -19.72 15.31
C ARG A 58 8.82 -20.58 14.50
N LEU A 59 9.25 -21.16 13.38
CA LEU A 59 8.50 -22.13 12.57
C LEU A 59 8.44 -23.53 13.23
N GLY A 60 8.33 -23.58 14.56
CA GLY A 60 8.42 -24.81 15.36
C GLY A 60 7.24 -25.78 15.20
N ALA A 61 6.20 -25.42 14.45
CA ALA A 61 5.07 -26.28 14.12
C ALA A 61 5.10 -26.64 12.61
N PRO A 62 4.72 -27.87 12.24
CA PRO A 62 4.54 -28.23 10.84
C PRO A 62 3.53 -27.28 10.19
N LEU A 63 3.86 -26.83 8.98
CA LEU A 63 3.00 -25.94 8.20
C LEU A 63 1.69 -26.66 7.88
N ASP A 64 0.60 -26.23 8.51
CA ASP A 64 -0.72 -26.76 8.21
C ASP A 64 -1.16 -26.35 6.80
N ARG A 65 -1.91 -27.23 6.13
CA ARG A 65 -2.42 -27.00 4.77
C ARG A 65 -3.31 -25.77 4.71
N HIS A 66 -4.07 -25.48 5.77
CA HIS A 66 -4.87 -24.25 5.85
C HIS A 66 -3.99 -23.00 5.95
N SER A 67 -2.91 -23.03 6.73
CA SER A 67 -1.96 -21.91 6.83
C SER A 67 -1.25 -21.66 5.51
N LEU A 68 -0.87 -22.71 4.79
CA LEU A 68 -0.27 -22.61 3.45
C LEU A 68 -1.27 -22.02 2.44
N LEU A 69 -2.52 -22.49 2.43
CA LEU A 69 -3.53 -21.97 1.53
C LEU A 69 -3.86 -20.50 1.84
N GLY A 70 -4.02 -20.15 3.11
CA GLY A 70 -4.24 -18.75 3.53
C GLY A 70 -3.07 -17.85 3.13
N GLY A 71 -1.83 -18.30 3.34
CA GLY A 71 -0.63 -17.59 2.91
C GLY A 71 -0.55 -17.42 1.39
N ALA A 72 -0.89 -18.46 0.62
CA ALA A 72 -0.93 -18.41 -0.83
C ALA A 72 -2.00 -17.43 -1.35
N MET A 73 -3.21 -17.44 -0.77
CA MET A 73 -4.27 -16.49 -1.13
C MET A 73 -3.84 -15.05 -0.85
N CYS A 74 -3.32 -14.77 0.35
CA CYS A 74 -2.79 -13.45 0.70
C CYS A 74 -1.65 -13.05 -0.25
N GLY A 75 -0.75 -13.97 -0.59
CA GLY A 75 0.34 -13.75 -1.51
C GLY A 75 -0.12 -13.39 -2.93
N VAL A 76 -1.16 -14.04 -3.44
CA VAL A 76 -1.74 -13.73 -4.76
C VAL A 76 -2.35 -12.32 -4.77
N PHE A 77 -3.18 -11.97 -3.77
CA PHE A 77 -3.76 -10.63 -3.70
C PHE A 77 -2.69 -9.55 -3.52
N LEU A 78 -1.67 -9.82 -2.71
CA LEU A 78 -0.54 -8.93 -2.51
C LEU A 78 0.26 -8.73 -3.81
N PHE A 79 0.54 -9.82 -4.53
CA PHE A 79 1.24 -9.76 -5.82
C PHE A 79 0.45 -8.95 -6.84
N LEU A 80 -0.86 -9.20 -6.97
CA LEU A 80 -1.71 -8.44 -7.89
C LEU A 80 -1.68 -6.95 -7.54
N GLY A 81 -1.91 -6.61 -6.28
CA GLY A 81 -1.87 -5.22 -5.81
C GLY A 81 -0.53 -4.54 -6.12
N TYR A 82 0.59 -5.18 -5.77
CA TYR A 82 1.91 -4.62 -6.04
C TYR A 82 2.26 -4.59 -7.54
N ALA A 83 1.82 -5.57 -8.33
CA ALA A 83 2.06 -5.61 -9.77
C ALA A 83 1.37 -4.44 -10.47
N PHE A 84 0.07 -4.22 -10.19
CA PHE A 84 -0.67 -3.08 -10.73
C PHE A 84 -0.09 -1.77 -10.23
N GLN A 85 0.11 -1.62 -8.92
CA GLN A 85 0.65 -0.40 -8.33
C GLN A 85 2.03 -0.02 -8.90
N THR A 86 2.96 -0.97 -8.96
CA THR A 86 4.33 -0.73 -9.44
C THR A 86 4.35 -0.51 -10.95
N ALA A 87 3.46 -1.18 -11.71
CA ALA A 87 3.28 -0.89 -13.13
C ALA A 87 2.71 0.52 -13.33
N GLY A 88 1.71 0.91 -12.53
CA GLY A 88 1.08 2.22 -12.58
C GLY A 88 2.06 3.35 -12.25
N LEU A 89 2.96 3.13 -11.29
CA LEU A 89 4.01 4.07 -10.90
C LEU A 89 4.96 4.47 -12.05
N ARG A 90 5.06 3.65 -13.12
CA ARG A 90 5.80 4.04 -14.33
C ARG A 90 5.13 5.21 -15.05
N PHE A 91 3.80 5.22 -15.07
CA PHE A 91 2.99 6.16 -15.85
C PHE A 91 2.48 7.34 -15.02
N THR A 92 2.45 7.26 -13.69
CA THR A 92 2.06 8.36 -12.80
C THR A 92 3.22 8.90 -11.97
N SER A 93 3.05 10.04 -11.30
CA SER A 93 4.08 10.58 -10.39
C SER A 93 4.13 9.81 -9.06
N ALA A 94 5.30 9.81 -8.40
CA ALA A 94 5.45 9.17 -7.09
C ALA A 94 4.48 9.75 -6.06
N SER A 95 4.24 11.07 -6.08
CA SER A 95 3.31 11.76 -5.19
C SER A 95 1.86 11.37 -5.45
N ARG A 96 1.42 11.29 -6.71
CA ARG A 96 0.06 10.84 -7.06
C ARG A 96 -0.13 9.38 -6.67
N SER A 97 0.83 8.52 -6.98
CA SER A 97 0.75 7.09 -6.66
C SER A 97 0.67 6.85 -5.14
N ALA A 98 1.54 7.49 -4.36
CA ALA A 98 1.53 7.40 -2.90
C ALA A 98 0.20 7.91 -2.30
N PHE A 99 -0.34 9.00 -2.84
CA PHE A 99 -1.63 9.53 -2.39
C PHE A 99 -2.79 8.56 -2.68
N ILE A 100 -2.89 8.06 -3.92
CA ILE A 100 -3.93 7.10 -4.33
C ILE A 100 -3.83 5.83 -3.48
N THR A 101 -2.63 5.30 -3.28
CA THR A 101 -2.43 4.15 -2.38
C THR A 101 -2.90 4.49 -0.96
N GLY A 102 -2.56 5.67 -0.43
CA GLY A 102 -3.00 6.12 0.89
C GLY A 102 -4.52 6.19 1.07
N LEU A 103 -5.31 6.23 -0.02
CA LEU A 103 -6.77 6.17 0.05
C LEU A 103 -7.29 4.84 0.60
N TYR A 104 -6.48 3.79 0.68
CA TYR A 104 -6.88 2.55 1.36
C TYR A 104 -7.35 2.81 2.80
N ILE A 105 -6.82 3.85 3.48
CA ILE A 105 -7.21 4.21 4.86
C ILE A 105 -8.71 4.52 4.94
N VAL A 106 -9.30 4.97 3.83
CA VAL A 106 -10.73 5.25 3.69
C VAL A 106 -11.47 4.06 3.09
N ILE A 107 -10.89 3.39 2.09
CA ILE A 107 -11.53 2.27 1.39
C ILE A 107 -11.70 1.06 2.32
N VAL A 108 -10.70 0.72 3.14
CA VAL A 108 -10.72 -0.44 4.04
C VAL A 108 -11.87 -0.40 5.05
N PRO A 109 -12.08 0.67 5.84
CA PRO A 109 -13.22 0.74 6.75
C PRO A 109 -14.56 0.77 6.01
N LEU A 110 -14.63 1.38 4.81
CA LEU A 110 -15.84 1.35 4.00
C LEU A 110 -16.19 -0.07 3.53
N LEU A 111 -15.20 -0.83 3.03
CA LEU A 111 -15.38 -2.23 2.66
C LEU A 111 -15.77 -3.08 3.87
N ALA A 112 -15.17 -2.80 5.04
CA ALA A 112 -15.55 -3.46 6.29
C ALA A 112 -17.01 -3.13 6.69
N ALA A 113 -17.46 -1.89 6.51
CA ALA A 113 -18.83 -1.47 6.77
C ALA A 113 -19.82 -2.16 5.82
N VAL A 114 -19.49 -2.27 4.51
CA VAL A 114 -20.28 -3.00 3.52
C VAL A 114 -20.38 -4.49 3.87
N LEU A 115 -19.24 -5.12 4.20
CA LEU A 115 -19.19 -6.54 4.57
C LEU A 115 -19.96 -6.81 5.87
N ALA A 116 -19.87 -5.90 6.84
CA ALA A 116 -20.62 -5.94 8.10
C ALA A 116 -22.07 -5.46 7.97
N ARG A 117 -22.51 -5.03 6.78
CA ARG A 117 -23.83 -4.43 6.49
C ARG A 117 -24.21 -3.28 7.43
N ARG A 118 -23.24 -2.41 7.75
CA ARG A 118 -23.44 -1.20 8.57
C ARG A 118 -23.34 0.04 7.69
N LEU A 119 -24.15 1.05 8.00
CA LEU A 119 -24.06 2.36 7.33
C LEU A 119 -22.73 3.03 7.67
N PRO A 120 -22.05 3.63 6.67
CA PRO A 120 -20.81 4.35 6.90
C PRO A 120 -21.04 5.56 7.79
N ARG A 121 -20.09 5.84 8.68
CA ARG A 121 -20.19 6.96 9.62
C ARG A 121 -19.97 8.29 8.89
N ALA A 122 -20.50 9.39 9.43
CA ALA A 122 -20.29 10.73 8.86
C ALA A 122 -18.81 11.09 8.66
N LEU A 123 -17.93 10.60 9.56
CA LEU A 123 -16.48 10.76 9.44
C LEU A 123 -15.89 10.03 8.23
N GLU A 124 -16.40 8.84 7.88
CA GLU A 124 -15.96 8.08 6.71
C GLU A 124 -16.37 8.80 5.43
N VAL A 125 -17.59 9.34 5.38
CA VAL A 125 -18.06 10.15 4.25
C VAL A 125 -17.22 11.42 4.07
N ALA A 126 -16.90 12.13 5.17
CA ALA A 126 -16.02 13.29 5.13
C ALA A 126 -14.61 12.93 4.67
N ALA A 127 -14.06 11.79 5.13
CA ALA A 127 -12.76 11.30 4.71
C ALA A 127 -12.75 10.92 3.22
N ILE A 128 -13.80 10.27 2.69
CA ILE A 128 -13.96 9.98 1.26
C ILE A 128 -13.98 11.28 0.44
N ALA A 129 -14.76 12.28 0.88
CA ALA A 129 -14.83 13.56 0.19
C ALA A 129 -13.49 14.29 0.17
N ALA A 130 -12.78 14.33 1.32
CA ALA A 130 -11.48 14.96 1.44
C ALA A 130 -10.40 14.24 0.62
N ALA A 131 -10.37 12.90 0.67
CA ALA A 131 -9.53 12.04 -0.15
C ALA A 131 -9.74 12.32 -1.64
N THR A 132 -11.00 12.31 -2.07
CA THR A 132 -11.38 12.56 -3.47
C THR A 132 -10.91 13.95 -3.89
N GLY A 133 -11.22 14.99 -3.11
CA GLY A 133 -10.76 16.35 -3.36
C GLY A 133 -9.23 16.47 -3.44
N GLY A 134 -8.50 15.78 -2.56
CA GLY A 134 -7.04 15.72 -2.62
C GLY A 134 -6.52 15.08 -3.91
N THR A 135 -7.12 13.98 -4.38
CA THR A 135 -6.78 13.38 -5.68
C THR A 135 -7.04 14.37 -6.81
N VAL A 136 -8.20 15.04 -6.80
CA VAL A 136 -8.54 16.05 -7.81
C VAL A 136 -7.48 17.15 -7.86
N LEU A 137 -7.09 17.70 -6.71
CA LEU A 137 -6.08 18.76 -6.63
C LEU A 137 -4.70 18.31 -7.10
N LEU A 138 -4.30 17.08 -6.79
CA LEU A 138 -3.02 16.52 -7.23
C LEU A 138 -3.02 16.14 -8.73
N THR A 139 -4.17 15.81 -9.28
CA THR A 139 -4.35 15.38 -10.67
C THR A 139 -4.70 16.51 -11.63
N SER A 140 -5.34 17.58 -11.15
CA SER A 140 -5.70 18.75 -11.96
C SER A 140 -4.48 19.52 -12.43
N ASN A 141 -4.35 19.69 -13.74
CA ASN A 141 -3.42 20.63 -14.36
C ASN A 141 -4.22 21.77 -15.02
N ALA A 142 -3.54 22.83 -15.45
CA ALA A 142 -4.14 24.00 -16.10
C ALA A 142 -5.00 23.69 -17.35
N ALA A 143 -4.96 22.45 -17.88
CA ALA A 143 -5.72 21.98 -19.03
C ALA A 143 -6.91 21.05 -18.70
N GLY A 144 -7.17 20.69 -17.44
CA GLY A 144 -8.31 19.85 -17.03
C GLY A 144 -7.94 18.65 -16.14
N PHE A 145 -8.92 17.76 -15.93
CA PHE A 145 -8.73 16.46 -15.27
C PHE A 145 -7.99 15.50 -16.21
N ASP A 146 -6.71 15.27 -15.95
CA ASP A 146 -5.88 14.35 -16.74
C ASP A 146 -5.54 13.11 -15.90
N LEU A 147 -6.49 12.18 -15.84
CA LEU A 147 -6.30 10.86 -15.24
C LEU A 147 -5.53 9.98 -16.22
N ASN A 148 -4.33 9.55 -15.83
CA ASN A 148 -3.53 8.65 -16.66
C ASN A 148 -3.79 7.18 -16.32
N ALA A 149 -3.37 6.27 -17.20
CA ALA A 149 -3.50 4.83 -16.98
C ALA A 149 -2.79 4.34 -15.70
N GLY A 150 -1.73 5.03 -15.26
CA GLY A 150 -1.01 4.72 -14.03
C GLY A 150 -1.78 5.04 -12.76
N ASP A 151 -2.64 6.07 -12.79
CA ASP A 151 -3.51 6.45 -11.68
C ASP A 151 -4.61 5.41 -11.46
N LEU A 152 -5.09 4.76 -12.54
CA LEU A 152 -6.07 3.66 -12.48
C LEU A 152 -5.47 2.33 -12.01
N MET A 153 -4.18 2.14 -12.26
CA MET A 153 -3.44 0.94 -11.85
C MET A 153 -2.92 1.02 -10.42
N THR A 154 -2.88 2.22 -9.83
CA THR A 154 -2.44 2.43 -8.44
C THR A 154 -3.63 2.42 -7.50
#